data_AF-A0A4S2UW19-F1
#
_entry.id   AF-A0A4S2UW19-F1
#
_cell.length_a   1.000
_cell.length_b   1.000
_cell.length_c   1.000
_cell.angle_alpha   90.00
_cell.angle_beta   90.00
_cell.angle_gamma   90.00
#
_symmetry.space_group_name_H-M   'P 1'
#
loop_
_entity.id
_entity.type
_entity.pdbx_description
1 polymer ?
#
loop_
_entity_poly.entity_id
_entity_poly.type
_entity_poly.pdbx_seq_one_letter_code
_entity_poly.pdbx_strand_id
1 'polypeptide(L)'
;MAQAAGPSADAAAAADAHGVTSSKDLLKTAANAFTFSSPADRSVKQNLPAAGAKAAAAPQAAGTAAAADLDVGLTGTGTSARMIELKSEITSSLGTPLSVVIDWGDGTSGGEVATGSGTLTSHHVYAEVGSYTVKVTVYGPDGANGPSATNEMPFITPGSEFTPHSPTRLLDSRDGTGAAQAGQVPAWGEARVKVAGNSGIPADVAAVVLNVTVTNTRTAGHVRAYADGTERPTTSNVNYAAGDSVPNLVIVPVGKNGYVNLYNSGEQGVDLIADVTGYFTRTSANGYTPTDPTRFVDTREGLGTSRGMVPGRSQFGVQITGTRGVPAGAKAVALNVTVTNPRGAGHLTVFPGGQAAPNTSNVNFTGGQTIANSVIVPVGADGKIIVRNGGWDPADVIVDVVGYYSPESVSAYIPVRPVRDLDTRNPSQWPSGPLKPYRYIYSTFGEENSTATAMVLNTTVTNTGGAGHLTVAPDPNALWQYENKTHTPPVAPNSSTLNWTAGKTVPNLVQASLGANGIVDFFNRSGSNTDLVIDIFGVYDRH
;
A
#
# COMPACT_ATOMS: atom_id res chain seq x y z
N MET A 1 45.33 9.77 0.45
CA MET A 1 45.96 9.16 1.64
C MET A 1 45.21 7.87 1.94
N ALA A 2 45.92 6.76 2.05
CA ALA A 2 45.34 5.44 2.30
C ALA A 2 44.69 5.41 3.70
N GLN A 3 43.42 5.03 3.77
CA GLN A 3 42.71 4.81 5.03
C GLN A 3 42.98 3.38 5.50
N ALA A 4 43.54 3.26 6.70
CA ALA A 4 43.81 1.99 7.36
C ALA A 4 42.51 1.20 7.59
N ALA A 5 42.54 -0.08 7.26
CA ALA A 5 41.46 -1.02 7.54
C ALA A 5 41.35 -1.23 9.07
N GLY A 6 40.31 -0.65 9.67
CA GLY A 6 39.82 -1.08 10.97
C GLY A 6 39.15 -2.46 10.88
N PRO A 7 38.92 -3.14 12.02
CA PRO A 7 38.28 -4.45 12.02
C PRO A 7 36.92 -4.38 11.30
N SER A 8 36.64 -5.36 10.44
CA SER A 8 35.47 -5.40 9.55
C SER A 8 34.16 -5.21 10.34
N ALA A 9 33.35 -4.22 9.92
CA ALA A 9 32.06 -3.87 10.52
C ALA A 9 31.07 -5.07 10.62
N ASP A 10 31.30 -6.11 9.82
CA ASP A 10 30.45 -7.29 9.67
C ASP A 10 30.46 -8.22 10.89
N ALA A 11 31.59 -8.37 11.60
CA ALA A 11 31.69 -9.32 12.73
C ALA A 11 30.91 -8.85 13.96
N ALA A 12 30.70 -7.54 14.11
CA ALA A 12 29.95 -6.98 15.22
C ALA A 12 28.46 -6.75 14.89
N ALA A 13 28.02 -7.02 13.66
CA ALA A 13 26.60 -6.96 13.26
C ALA A 13 25.81 -8.20 13.72
N ALA A 14 26.49 -9.32 13.99
CA ALA A 14 25.87 -10.59 14.38
C ALA A 14 25.41 -10.68 15.85
N ALA A 15 25.83 -9.77 16.72
CA ALA A 15 25.59 -9.87 18.17
C ALA A 15 24.29 -9.20 18.66
N ASP A 16 23.69 -8.28 17.87
CA ASP A 16 22.62 -7.37 18.33
C ASP A 16 21.42 -7.32 17.34
N ALA A 17 21.12 -8.40 16.61
CA ALA A 17 19.92 -8.46 15.79
C ALA A 17 18.67 -8.48 16.69
N HIS A 18 18.05 -7.31 16.88
CA HIS A 18 16.83 -7.17 17.65
C HIS A 18 15.63 -7.17 16.70
N GLY A 19 14.77 -8.18 16.84
CA GLY A 19 13.52 -8.29 16.09
C GLY A 19 12.39 -7.48 16.70
N VAL A 20 11.58 -6.87 15.84
CA VAL A 20 10.26 -6.34 16.18
C VAL A 20 9.21 -7.36 15.74
N THR A 21 8.46 -7.90 16.70
CA THR A 21 7.26 -8.68 16.38
C THR A 21 6.15 -7.70 15.96
N SER A 22 6.04 -7.44 14.67
CA SER A 22 5.02 -6.55 14.11
C SER A 22 3.64 -7.21 14.14
N SER A 23 2.62 -6.40 13.89
CA SER A 23 1.22 -6.84 13.94
C SER A 23 0.85 -7.72 12.74
N LYS A 24 1.15 -9.03 12.81
CA LYS A 24 0.77 -10.05 11.81
C LYS A 24 -0.73 -10.04 11.47
N ASP A 25 -1.57 -9.63 12.41
CA ASP A 25 -3.03 -9.56 12.25
C ASP A 25 -3.54 -8.34 11.46
N LEU A 26 -2.67 -7.39 11.06
CA LEU A 26 -3.11 -6.18 10.36
C LEU A 26 -3.75 -6.49 9.02
N LEU A 27 -3.20 -7.44 8.27
CA LEU A 27 -3.77 -7.93 7.01
C LEU A 27 -5.20 -8.42 7.22
N LYS A 28 -5.37 -9.37 8.15
CA LYS A 28 -6.68 -9.96 8.46
C LYS A 28 -7.65 -8.92 8.98
N THR A 29 -7.20 -8.01 9.84
CA THR A 29 -8.04 -6.93 10.38
C THR A 29 -8.49 -5.95 9.30
N ALA A 30 -7.60 -5.59 8.37
CA ALA A 30 -7.92 -4.71 7.26
C ALA A 30 -8.84 -5.37 6.23
N ALA A 31 -8.60 -6.64 5.92
CA ALA A 31 -9.45 -7.42 5.01
C ALA A 31 -10.86 -7.62 5.60
N ASN A 32 -10.97 -7.93 6.90
CA ASN A 32 -12.24 -8.15 7.57
C ASN A 32 -13.16 -6.92 7.58
N ALA A 33 -12.63 -5.71 7.39
CA ALA A 33 -13.43 -4.50 7.24
C ALA A 33 -14.38 -4.57 6.02
N PHE A 34 -14.12 -5.49 5.09
CA PHE A 34 -14.99 -5.85 3.97
C PHE A 34 -15.84 -7.06 4.33
N THR A 35 -16.76 -6.85 5.28
CA THR A 35 -17.78 -7.84 5.64
C THR A 35 -19.14 -7.37 5.15
N PHE A 36 -19.83 -8.26 4.45
CA PHE A 36 -21.18 -8.07 3.94
C PHE A 36 -22.06 -9.17 4.49
N SER A 37 -23.34 -8.87 4.71
CA SER A 37 -24.32 -9.87 5.16
C SER A 37 -25.66 -9.69 4.46
N SER A 38 -26.34 -10.80 4.20
CA SER A 38 -27.75 -10.85 3.81
C SER A 38 -28.50 -11.77 4.78
N PRO A 39 -29.45 -11.26 5.56
CA PRO A 39 -30.17 -12.09 6.54
C PRO A 39 -31.02 -13.16 5.86
N ALA A 40 -31.33 -14.24 6.59
CA ALA A 40 -32.00 -15.42 6.07
C ALA A 40 -33.43 -15.14 5.56
N ASP A 41 -34.11 -14.14 6.11
CA ASP A 41 -35.44 -13.69 5.70
C ASP A 41 -35.49 -13.08 4.29
N ARG A 42 -34.33 -12.76 3.70
CA ARG A 42 -34.19 -12.37 2.29
C ARG A 42 -34.12 -13.55 1.33
N SER A 43 -34.17 -14.79 1.82
CA SER A 43 -34.16 -15.98 0.97
C SER A 43 -35.40 -16.05 0.09
N VAL A 44 -35.20 -16.22 -1.21
CA VAL A 44 -36.25 -16.54 -2.18
C VAL A 44 -36.48 -18.05 -2.17
N LYS A 45 -37.67 -18.46 -1.74
CA LYS A 45 -38.07 -19.86 -1.65
C LYS A 45 -38.79 -20.31 -2.91
N GLN A 46 -38.40 -21.45 -3.43
CA GLN A 46 -39.13 -22.14 -4.49
C GLN A 46 -39.70 -23.45 -3.92
N ASN A 47 -41.01 -23.63 -4.10
CA ASN A 47 -41.69 -24.89 -3.78
C ASN A 47 -41.70 -25.82 -5.00
N LEU A 48 -41.93 -27.12 -4.75
CA LEU A 48 -42.16 -28.13 -5.79
C LEU A 48 -43.12 -27.61 -6.88
N PRO A 49 -42.88 -27.88 -8.18
CA PRO A 49 -43.88 -27.63 -9.21
C PRO A 49 -45.15 -28.40 -8.84
N ALA A 50 -46.31 -27.74 -8.84
CA ALA A 50 -47.58 -28.42 -8.65
C ALA A 50 -47.67 -29.56 -9.66
N ALA A 51 -47.91 -30.78 -9.19
CA ALA A 51 -48.12 -31.93 -10.06
C ALA A 51 -49.18 -31.54 -11.10
N GLY A 52 -48.77 -31.45 -12.37
CA GLY A 52 -49.69 -31.19 -13.46
C GLY A 52 -50.81 -32.22 -13.37
N ALA A 53 -52.05 -31.75 -13.26
CA ALA A 53 -53.20 -32.62 -13.10
C ALA A 53 -53.34 -33.56 -14.30
N LYS A 54 -52.75 -34.75 -14.22
CA LYS A 54 -53.13 -35.94 -15.00
C LYS A 54 -52.60 -37.23 -14.37
N ALA A 55 -53.59 -38.07 -14.04
CA ALA A 55 -53.54 -39.51 -13.75
C ALA A 55 -53.17 -40.00 -12.33
N ALA A 56 -54.24 -40.20 -11.54
CA ALA A 56 -54.54 -41.29 -10.60
C ALA A 56 -53.42 -42.13 -9.91
N ALA A 57 -53.35 -41.92 -8.58
CA ALA A 57 -53.34 -42.90 -7.48
C ALA A 57 -52.19 -43.93 -7.31
N ALA A 58 -51.36 -43.68 -6.29
CA ALA A 58 -50.92 -44.66 -5.28
C ALA A 58 -50.75 -43.90 -3.93
N PRO A 59 -51.00 -44.51 -2.74
CA PRO A 59 -50.87 -43.80 -1.47
C PRO A 59 -49.39 -43.63 -1.15
N GLN A 60 -48.84 -42.47 -1.51
CA GLN A 60 -47.52 -42.05 -1.05
C GLN A 60 -47.68 -41.54 0.38
N ALA A 61 -46.88 -42.08 1.30
CA ALA A 61 -46.78 -41.62 2.67
C ALA A 61 -46.66 -40.09 2.70
N ALA A 62 -47.33 -39.47 3.67
CA ALA A 62 -47.38 -38.03 3.85
C ALA A 62 -45.97 -37.40 3.90
N GLY A 63 -45.49 -36.95 2.75
CA GLY A 63 -44.33 -36.06 2.60
C GLY A 63 -44.80 -34.62 2.61
N THR A 64 -45.34 -34.16 3.74
CA THR A 64 -45.55 -32.73 3.98
C THR A 64 -44.26 -32.15 4.57
N ALA A 65 -43.45 -31.52 3.74
CA ALA A 65 -42.58 -30.44 4.16
C ALA A 65 -42.31 -29.57 2.94
N ALA A 66 -43.17 -28.56 2.78
CA ALA A 66 -42.97 -27.45 1.86
C ALA A 66 -41.58 -26.83 2.07
N ALA A 67 -41.08 -26.06 1.11
CA ALA A 67 -39.89 -25.23 1.30
C ALA A 67 -40.02 -24.20 2.44
N ALA A 68 -41.09 -24.25 3.25
CA ALA A 68 -41.42 -23.32 4.33
C ALA A 68 -40.29 -23.18 5.35
N ASP A 69 -39.58 -24.26 5.67
CA ASP A 69 -38.53 -24.27 6.71
C ASP A 69 -37.11 -24.09 6.16
N LEU A 70 -36.95 -24.04 4.82
CA LEU A 70 -35.63 -23.89 4.19
C LEU A 70 -35.30 -22.41 4.00
N ASP A 71 -34.25 -21.94 4.67
CA ASP A 71 -33.74 -20.57 4.56
C ASP A 71 -32.21 -20.58 4.58
N VAL A 72 -31.58 -19.54 4.02
CA VAL A 72 -30.13 -19.36 4.08
C VAL A 72 -29.76 -17.90 4.34
N GLY A 73 -29.12 -17.63 5.48
CA GLY A 73 -28.44 -16.36 5.76
C GLY A 73 -27.01 -16.38 5.21
N LEU A 74 -26.50 -15.24 4.77
CA LEU A 74 -25.15 -15.12 4.21
C LEU A 74 -24.35 -14.09 4.99
N THR A 75 -23.09 -14.42 5.29
CA THR A 75 -22.07 -13.46 5.71
C THR A 75 -20.78 -13.76 4.97
N GLY A 76 -20.26 -12.77 4.24
CA GLY A 76 -19.02 -12.87 3.48
C GLY A 76 -18.00 -11.90 4.04
N THR A 77 -16.83 -12.41 4.41
CA THR A 77 -15.73 -11.63 5.01
C THR A 77 -14.49 -11.75 4.14
N GLY A 78 -13.92 -10.62 3.75
CA GLY A 78 -12.62 -10.61 3.06
C GLY A 78 -11.50 -11.09 3.99
N THR A 79 -10.65 -11.99 3.52
CA THR A 79 -9.51 -12.55 4.29
C THR A 79 -8.14 -12.26 3.70
N SER A 80 -8.11 -11.83 2.43
CA SER A 80 -6.93 -11.45 1.64
C SER A 80 -7.34 -10.31 0.69
N ALA A 81 -6.50 -9.87 -0.24
CA ALA A 81 -6.86 -8.85 -1.20
C ALA A 81 -7.99 -9.28 -2.16
N ARG A 82 -8.14 -10.57 -2.47
CA ARG A 82 -9.08 -11.17 -3.42
C ARG A 82 -9.76 -12.42 -2.86
N MET A 83 -9.59 -12.75 -1.58
CA MET A 83 -10.21 -13.92 -0.95
C MET A 83 -11.44 -13.56 -0.10
N ILE A 84 -12.49 -14.37 -0.21
CA ILE A 84 -13.68 -14.36 0.66
C ILE A 84 -13.74 -15.64 1.50
N GLU A 85 -14.06 -15.49 2.79
CA GLU A 85 -14.66 -16.53 3.63
C GLU A 85 -16.18 -16.30 3.65
N LEU A 86 -16.95 -17.25 3.13
CA LEU A 86 -18.40 -17.22 3.09
C LEU A 86 -18.97 -18.15 4.16
N LYS A 87 -19.81 -17.61 5.04
CA LYS A 87 -20.65 -18.36 5.96
C LYS A 87 -22.08 -18.38 5.43
N SER A 88 -22.59 -19.59 5.17
CA SER A 88 -23.98 -19.85 4.83
C SER A 88 -24.70 -20.45 6.03
N GLU A 89 -25.57 -19.66 6.66
CA GLU A 89 -26.37 -20.05 7.82
C GLU A 89 -27.68 -20.68 7.34
N ILE A 90 -27.68 -22.00 7.22
CA ILE A 90 -28.78 -22.78 6.67
C ILE A 90 -29.75 -23.14 7.79
N THR A 91 -31.03 -22.90 7.56
CA THR A 91 -32.14 -23.42 8.38
C THR A 91 -32.86 -24.50 7.59
N SER A 92 -33.02 -25.69 8.16
CA SER A 92 -33.83 -26.78 7.60
C SER A 92 -34.26 -27.79 8.67
N SER A 93 -35.14 -28.70 8.30
CA SER A 93 -35.53 -29.82 9.18
C SER A 93 -34.33 -30.74 9.49
N LEU A 94 -34.31 -31.26 10.73
CA LEU A 94 -33.21 -32.08 11.22
C LEU A 94 -32.98 -33.32 10.35
N GLY A 95 -31.72 -33.56 9.96
CA GLY A 95 -31.32 -34.75 9.21
C GLY A 95 -31.65 -34.70 7.71
N THR A 96 -32.20 -33.59 7.20
CA THR A 96 -32.50 -33.42 5.78
C THR A 96 -31.19 -33.30 4.98
N PRO A 97 -30.93 -34.17 3.98
CA PRO A 97 -29.79 -34.01 3.09
C PRO A 97 -30.01 -32.81 2.16
N LEU A 98 -28.97 -31.98 2.02
CA LEU A 98 -29.01 -30.75 1.23
C LEU A 98 -27.83 -30.72 0.26
N SER A 99 -28.07 -30.17 -0.94
CA SER A 99 -26.99 -29.76 -1.85
C SER A 99 -26.95 -28.25 -1.96
N VAL A 100 -25.79 -27.66 -1.78
CA VAL A 100 -25.58 -26.21 -1.81
C VAL A 100 -24.77 -25.86 -3.05
N VAL A 101 -25.28 -24.91 -3.83
CA VAL A 101 -24.57 -24.34 -4.99
C VAL A 101 -24.25 -22.89 -4.67
N ILE A 102 -22.97 -22.54 -4.82
CA ILE A 102 -22.46 -21.19 -4.59
C ILE A 102 -22.01 -20.64 -5.94
N ASP A 103 -22.65 -19.60 -6.43
CA ASP A 103 -22.22 -18.81 -7.57
C ASP A 103 -21.44 -17.61 -7.02
N TRP A 104 -20.15 -17.55 -7.33
CA TRP A 104 -19.24 -16.53 -6.79
C TRP A 104 -19.36 -15.18 -7.50
N GLY A 105 -20.12 -15.13 -8.60
CA GLY A 105 -20.34 -13.92 -9.39
C GLY A 105 -19.21 -13.59 -10.38
N ASP A 106 -18.17 -14.42 -10.47
CA ASP A 106 -17.04 -14.29 -11.41
C ASP A 106 -17.10 -15.32 -12.56
N GLY A 107 -18.24 -16.00 -12.71
CA GLY A 107 -18.44 -17.08 -13.68
C GLY A 107 -18.01 -18.46 -13.17
N THR A 108 -17.47 -18.55 -11.95
CA THR A 108 -17.18 -19.82 -11.28
C THR A 108 -18.25 -20.18 -10.25
N SER A 109 -18.36 -21.48 -9.94
CA SER A 109 -19.26 -21.96 -8.90
C SER A 109 -18.63 -23.05 -8.04
N GLY A 110 -19.04 -23.10 -6.78
CA GLY A 110 -18.75 -24.16 -5.82
C GLY A 110 -19.98 -25.04 -5.58
N GLY A 111 -19.75 -26.30 -5.25
CA GLY A 111 -20.79 -27.25 -4.86
C GLY A 111 -20.42 -27.90 -3.54
N GLU A 112 -21.33 -27.89 -2.58
CA GLU A 112 -21.14 -28.41 -1.22
C GLU A 112 -22.35 -29.26 -0.80
N VAL A 113 -22.16 -30.09 0.20
CA VAL A 113 -23.23 -30.89 0.82
C VAL A 113 -23.40 -30.50 2.27
N ALA A 114 -24.66 -30.45 2.73
CA ALA A 114 -24.99 -30.15 4.12
C ALA A 114 -26.10 -31.10 4.62
N THR A 115 -26.32 -31.12 5.93
CA THR A 115 -27.41 -31.91 6.52
C THR A 115 -28.04 -31.15 7.67
N GLY A 116 -29.36 -30.92 7.59
CA GLY A 116 -30.08 -30.14 8.60
C GLY A 116 -29.64 -28.67 8.68
N SER A 117 -30.05 -27.99 9.75
CA SER A 117 -29.60 -26.63 10.05
C SER A 117 -28.14 -26.58 10.47
N GLY A 118 -27.42 -25.55 10.06
CA GLY A 118 -26.02 -25.34 10.43
C GLY A 118 -25.35 -24.23 9.65
N THR A 119 -24.09 -23.95 9.97
CA THR A 119 -23.26 -23.00 9.23
C THR A 119 -22.27 -23.76 8.37
N LEU A 120 -22.36 -23.54 7.05
CA LEU A 120 -21.35 -23.99 6.09
C LEU A 120 -20.33 -22.85 5.88
N THR A 121 -19.05 -23.17 5.92
CA THR A 121 -17.97 -22.22 5.62
C THR A 121 -17.26 -22.63 4.34
N SER A 122 -17.25 -21.74 3.36
CA SER A 122 -16.61 -21.93 2.06
C SER A 122 -15.65 -20.78 1.77
N HIS A 123 -14.62 -21.04 0.97
CA HIS A 123 -13.63 -20.04 0.59
C HIS A 123 -13.55 -19.91 -0.93
N HIS A 124 -13.26 -18.70 -1.42
CA HIS A 124 -13.02 -18.45 -2.83
C HIS A 124 -11.95 -17.37 -3.03
N VAL A 125 -11.14 -17.53 -4.08
CA VAL A 125 -10.12 -16.55 -4.49
C VAL A 125 -10.52 -16.02 -5.86
N TYR A 126 -10.80 -14.72 -5.91
CA TYR A 126 -11.13 -14.05 -7.15
C TYR A 126 -9.88 -13.84 -8.02
N ALA A 127 -10.01 -14.12 -9.31
CA ALA A 127 -8.93 -13.92 -10.28
C ALA A 127 -8.58 -12.43 -10.48
N GLU A 128 -9.55 -11.54 -10.27
CA GLU A 128 -9.41 -10.09 -10.39
C GLU A 128 -9.90 -9.44 -9.09
N VAL A 129 -9.44 -8.21 -8.81
CA VAL A 129 -10.15 -7.38 -7.83
C VAL A 129 -11.48 -6.92 -8.42
N GLY A 130 -12.50 -6.75 -7.60
CA GLY A 130 -13.82 -6.42 -8.16
C GLY A 130 -14.94 -6.27 -7.15
N SER A 131 -16.11 -6.00 -7.72
CA SER A 131 -17.41 -6.10 -7.06
C SER A 131 -18.16 -7.28 -7.69
N TYR A 132 -18.66 -8.18 -6.85
CA TYR A 132 -19.30 -9.43 -7.23
C TYR A 132 -20.66 -9.56 -6.55
N THR A 133 -21.55 -10.35 -7.14
CA THR A 133 -22.77 -10.81 -6.49
C THR A 133 -22.60 -12.27 -6.15
N VAL A 134 -22.43 -12.57 -4.86
CA VAL A 134 -22.36 -13.96 -4.37
C VAL A 134 -23.78 -14.45 -4.16
N LYS A 135 -24.13 -15.56 -4.78
CA LYS A 135 -25.47 -16.17 -4.71
C LYS A 135 -25.35 -17.61 -4.25
N VAL A 136 -26.09 -17.95 -3.21
CA VAL A 136 -26.15 -19.30 -2.65
C VAL A 136 -27.54 -19.85 -2.85
N THR A 137 -27.62 -21.02 -3.49
CA THR A 137 -28.86 -21.79 -3.61
C THR A 137 -28.71 -23.09 -2.85
N VAL A 138 -29.56 -23.29 -1.86
CA VAL A 138 -29.68 -24.54 -1.10
C VAL A 138 -30.85 -25.32 -1.68
N TYR A 139 -30.59 -26.54 -2.12
CA TYR A 139 -31.61 -27.48 -2.59
C TYR A 139 -31.87 -28.56 -1.54
N GLY A 140 -33.14 -28.93 -1.39
CA GLY A 140 -33.57 -30.08 -0.62
C GLY A 140 -33.21 -31.43 -1.26
N PRO A 141 -33.73 -32.54 -0.71
CA PRO A 141 -33.34 -33.90 -1.09
C PRO A 141 -33.52 -34.24 -2.58
N ASP A 142 -34.49 -33.61 -3.26
CA ASP A 142 -34.76 -33.84 -4.69
C ASP A 142 -33.90 -32.94 -5.62
N GLY A 143 -32.89 -32.27 -5.07
CA GLY A 143 -31.97 -31.40 -5.81
C GLY A 143 -32.70 -30.27 -6.53
N ALA A 144 -32.30 -29.99 -7.77
CA ALA A 144 -32.87 -28.91 -8.59
C ALA A 144 -34.38 -29.04 -8.87
N ASN A 145 -34.96 -30.23 -8.68
CA ASN A 145 -36.39 -30.47 -8.87
C ASN A 145 -37.20 -30.35 -7.57
N GLY A 146 -36.52 -30.15 -6.43
CA GLY A 146 -37.08 -30.08 -5.09
C GLY A 146 -37.31 -28.66 -4.56
N PRO A 147 -37.67 -28.53 -3.28
CA PRO A 147 -37.69 -27.23 -2.61
C PRO A 147 -36.29 -26.60 -2.57
N SER A 148 -36.20 -25.29 -2.76
CA SER A 148 -34.93 -24.57 -2.67
C SER A 148 -35.08 -23.21 -2.01
N ALA A 149 -34.02 -22.75 -1.35
CA ALA A 149 -33.88 -21.38 -0.85
C ALA A 149 -32.65 -20.74 -1.48
N THR A 150 -32.82 -19.55 -2.05
CA THR A 150 -31.73 -18.79 -2.65
C THR A 150 -31.58 -17.45 -1.95
N ASN A 151 -30.36 -17.09 -1.55
CA ASN A 151 -30.03 -15.76 -1.07
C ASN A 151 -28.82 -15.22 -1.84
N GLU A 152 -28.71 -13.91 -1.93
CA GLU A 152 -27.61 -13.24 -2.62
C GLU A 152 -27.15 -12.01 -1.86
N MET A 153 -25.91 -11.61 -2.11
CA MET A 153 -25.25 -10.53 -1.41
C MET A 153 -24.17 -9.91 -2.29
N PRO A 154 -24.04 -8.57 -2.29
CA PRO A 154 -22.88 -7.93 -2.91
C PRO A 154 -21.63 -8.24 -2.08
N PHE A 155 -20.53 -8.56 -2.74
CA PHE A 155 -19.22 -8.66 -2.14
C PHE A 155 -18.23 -7.78 -2.91
N ILE A 156 -17.34 -7.10 -2.20
CA ILE A 156 -16.29 -6.28 -2.79
C ILE A 156 -14.97 -6.79 -2.23
N THR A 157 -14.03 -7.12 -3.12
CA THR A 157 -12.70 -7.59 -2.70
C THR A 157 -12.00 -6.53 -1.85
N PRO A 158 -11.28 -6.89 -0.78
CA PRO A 158 -10.56 -5.90 0.03
C PRO A 158 -9.52 -5.11 -0.76
N GLY A 159 -8.81 -5.80 -1.66
CA GLY A 159 -7.78 -5.28 -2.53
C GLY A 159 -8.30 -4.32 -3.60
N SER A 160 -7.37 -3.51 -4.09
CA SER A 160 -7.53 -2.59 -5.21
C SER A 160 -6.22 -2.44 -5.97
N GLU A 161 -6.29 -2.13 -7.25
CA GLU A 161 -5.15 -2.12 -8.16
C GLU A 161 -4.85 -0.75 -8.71
N PHE A 162 -3.59 -0.55 -9.08
CA PHE A 162 -3.07 0.77 -9.42
C PHE A 162 -3.52 1.18 -10.83
N THR A 163 -3.85 2.45 -10.98
CA THR A 163 -4.05 3.10 -12.27
C THR A 163 -3.10 4.29 -12.34
N PRO A 164 -2.10 4.26 -13.24
CA PRO A 164 -1.20 5.38 -13.43
C PRO A 164 -1.97 6.62 -13.89
N HIS A 165 -1.59 7.78 -13.37
CA HIS A 165 -2.17 9.06 -13.75
C HIS A 165 -1.05 10.05 -14.08
N SER A 166 -1.20 10.83 -15.14
CA SER A 166 -0.22 11.89 -15.44
C SER A 166 -0.14 12.86 -14.25
N PRO A 167 1.07 13.26 -13.80
CA PRO A 167 1.22 14.13 -12.64
C PRO A 167 0.36 15.40 -12.76
N THR A 168 -0.60 15.58 -11.84
CA THR A 168 -1.60 16.66 -11.89
C THR A 168 -1.76 17.30 -10.52
N ARG A 169 -1.82 18.63 -10.44
CA ARG A 169 -2.07 19.33 -9.19
C ARG A 169 -3.55 19.27 -8.82
N LEU A 170 -3.87 18.70 -7.67
CA LEU A 170 -5.24 18.68 -7.11
C LEU A 170 -5.46 19.75 -6.05
N LEU A 171 -4.39 20.19 -5.37
CA LEU A 171 -4.44 21.23 -4.35
C LEU A 171 -3.21 22.14 -4.44
N ASP A 172 -3.42 23.45 -4.39
CA ASP A 172 -2.41 24.46 -4.05
C ASP A 172 -3.07 25.52 -3.15
N SER A 173 -2.75 25.52 -1.86
CA SER A 173 -3.35 26.51 -0.96
C SER A 173 -2.89 27.95 -1.25
N ARG A 174 -1.76 28.13 -1.95
CA ARG A 174 -1.17 29.47 -2.19
C ARG A 174 -1.98 30.28 -3.18
N ASP A 175 -2.51 29.63 -4.21
CA ASP A 175 -3.29 30.26 -5.28
C ASP A 175 -4.78 29.87 -5.27
N GLY A 176 -5.17 28.94 -4.39
CA GLY A 176 -6.54 28.48 -4.23
C GLY A 176 -6.93 27.32 -5.14
N THR A 177 -6.01 26.76 -5.94
CA THR A 177 -6.27 25.58 -6.76
C THR A 177 -6.81 24.44 -5.91
N GLY A 178 -8.03 23.97 -6.22
CA GLY A 178 -8.69 22.87 -5.51
C GLY A 178 -9.12 23.17 -4.06
N ALA A 179 -8.81 24.36 -3.53
CA ALA A 179 -9.20 24.82 -2.21
C ALA A 179 -10.46 25.69 -2.28
N ALA A 180 -11.18 25.82 -1.15
CA ALA A 180 -12.33 26.71 -1.08
C ALA A 180 -11.94 28.20 -1.23
N GLN A 181 -10.75 28.57 -0.75
CA GLN A 181 -10.16 29.90 -0.83
C GLN A 181 -8.63 29.76 -0.87
N ALA A 182 -7.95 30.74 -1.46
CA ALA A 182 -6.50 30.87 -1.36
C ALA A 182 -6.10 31.33 0.05
N GLY A 183 -5.07 30.71 0.62
CA GLY A 183 -4.55 31.03 1.94
C GLY A 183 -3.93 29.83 2.64
N GLN A 184 -3.09 30.11 3.63
CA GLN A 184 -2.45 29.08 4.42
C GLN A 184 -3.48 28.23 5.18
N VAL A 185 -3.24 26.92 5.24
CA VAL A 185 -3.97 26.02 6.12
C VAL A 185 -3.64 26.41 7.57
N PRO A 186 -4.61 26.82 8.39
CA PRO A 186 -4.35 27.38 9.70
C PRO A 186 -3.70 26.37 10.65
N ALA A 187 -3.17 26.87 11.76
CA ALA A 187 -2.67 26.04 12.85
C ALA A 187 -3.76 25.08 13.31
N TRP A 188 -3.44 23.78 13.44
CA TRP A 188 -4.39 22.74 13.79
C TRP A 188 -5.61 22.65 12.84
N GLY A 189 -5.47 23.14 11.61
CA GLY A 189 -6.49 23.14 10.57
C GLY A 189 -6.28 22.06 9.52
N GLU A 190 -7.22 21.97 8.57
CA GLU A 190 -7.22 20.96 7.51
C GLU A 190 -7.51 21.57 6.14
N ALA A 191 -6.82 21.07 5.12
CA ALA A 191 -7.23 21.23 3.73
C ALA A 191 -7.88 19.94 3.23
N ARG A 192 -8.97 20.07 2.46
CA ARG A 192 -9.66 18.95 1.81
C ARG A 192 -9.22 18.88 0.36
N VAL A 193 -8.81 17.71 -0.10
CA VAL A 193 -8.42 17.43 -1.48
C VAL A 193 -9.53 16.64 -2.14
N LYS A 194 -10.17 17.19 -3.18
CA LYS A 194 -11.16 16.44 -3.98
C LYS A 194 -10.42 15.50 -4.94
N VAL A 195 -10.62 14.20 -4.75
CA VAL A 195 -9.96 13.14 -5.53
C VAL A 195 -10.97 12.50 -6.47
N ALA A 196 -11.97 11.80 -5.94
CA ALA A 196 -12.88 11.01 -6.75
C ALA A 196 -13.79 11.92 -7.58
N GLY A 197 -13.86 11.67 -8.90
CA GLY A 197 -14.60 12.50 -9.85
C GLY A 197 -13.91 13.82 -10.23
N ASN A 198 -12.61 13.98 -9.94
CA ASN A 198 -11.84 15.18 -10.27
C ASN A 198 -10.67 14.83 -11.20
N SER A 199 -10.36 15.72 -12.15
CA SER A 199 -9.18 15.62 -13.04
C SER A 199 -9.07 14.29 -13.81
N GLY A 200 -10.20 13.66 -14.15
CA GLY A 200 -10.22 12.37 -14.86
C GLY A 200 -10.14 11.13 -13.96
N ILE A 201 -10.09 11.31 -12.64
CA ILE A 201 -10.14 10.21 -11.66
C ILE A 201 -11.61 9.74 -11.50
N PRO A 202 -11.90 8.43 -11.57
CA PRO A 202 -13.23 7.88 -11.35
C PRO A 202 -13.84 8.25 -9.99
N ALA A 203 -15.17 8.13 -9.87
CA ALA A 203 -15.90 8.40 -8.63
C ALA A 203 -15.69 7.31 -7.57
N ASP A 204 -15.29 6.10 -7.98
CA ASP A 204 -15.13 4.89 -7.20
C ASP A 204 -13.66 4.47 -7.08
N VAL A 205 -12.88 5.29 -6.36
CA VAL A 205 -11.48 4.99 -6.03
C VAL A 205 -11.34 4.59 -4.57
N ALA A 206 -10.52 3.58 -4.31
CA ALA A 206 -10.25 3.07 -2.97
C ALA A 206 -9.19 3.90 -2.25
N ALA A 207 -8.14 4.29 -2.97
CA ALA A 207 -7.03 5.09 -2.45
C ALA A 207 -6.40 5.94 -3.56
N VAL A 208 -5.59 6.92 -3.18
CA VAL A 208 -4.87 7.82 -4.08
C VAL A 208 -3.41 7.91 -3.71
N VAL A 209 -2.55 8.07 -4.72
CA VAL A 209 -1.14 8.40 -4.56
C VAL A 209 -0.96 9.89 -4.76
N LEU A 210 -0.54 10.59 -3.70
CA LEU A 210 -0.27 12.03 -3.74
C LEU A 210 1.18 12.29 -3.37
N ASN A 211 1.83 13.22 -4.06
CA ASN A 211 2.99 13.90 -3.51
C ASN A 211 2.53 15.14 -2.77
N VAL A 212 2.64 15.13 -1.44
CA VAL A 212 2.19 16.22 -0.57
C VAL A 212 3.39 17.07 -0.20
N THR A 213 3.37 18.34 -0.57
CA THR A 213 4.40 19.33 -0.22
C THR A 213 3.86 20.31 0.81
N VAL A 214 4.63 20.53 1.87
CA VAL A 214 4.43 21.63 2.81
C VAL A 214 5.45 22.73 2.54
N THR A 215 5.03 23.99 2.54
CA THR A 215 5.90 25.16 2.32
C THR A 215 5.43 26.36 3.16
N ASN A 216 6.20 27.45 3.13
CA ASN A 216 5.96 28.66 3.92
C ASN A 216 5.83 28.37 5.43
N THR A 217 6.63 27.42 5.92
CA THR A 217 6.62 26.94 7.30
C THR A 217 7.35 27.93 8.22
N ARG A 218 6.74 28.27 9.37
CA ARG A 218 7.32 29.20 10.36
C ARG A 218 7.69 28.54 11.68
N THR A 219 7.11 27.39 11.96
CA THR A 219 7.37 26.55 13.13
C THR A 219 7.51 25.10 12.68
N ALA A 220 8.05 24.25 13.54
CA ALA A 220 8.05 22.82 13.28
C ALA A 220 6.65 22.22 13.42
N GLY A 221 6.38 21.15 12.67
CA GLY A 221 5.12 20.43 12.72
C GLY A 221 5.12 19.25 11.76
N HIS A 222 3.94 18.66 11.55
CA HIS A 222 3.75 17.61 10.58
C HIS A 222 2.37 17.68 9.91
N VAL A 223 2.29 17.08 8.72
CA VAL A 223 1.06 16.87 7.98
C VAL A 223 0.60 15.43 8.17
N ARG A 224 -0.70 15.24 8.40
CA ARG A 224 -1.36 13.93 8.41
C ARG A 224 -2.35 13.85 7.25
N ALA A 225 -2.27 12.79 6.46
CA ALA A 225 -3.17 12.54 5.36
C ALA A 225 -4.09 11.35 5.68
N TYR A 226 -5.40 11.52 5.53
CA TYR A 226 -6.37 10.49 5.87
C TYR A 226 -7.70 10.66 5.11
N ALA A 227 -8.49 9.59 5.04
CA ALA A 227 -9.79 9.61 4.35
C ALA A 227 -10.77 10.56 5.06
N ASP A 228 -11.42 11.43 4.30
CA ASP A 228 -12.46 12.29 4.86
C ASP A 228 -13.65 11.46 5.39
N GLY A 229 -14.19 11.87 6.53
CA GLY A 229 -15.23 11.12 7.25
C GLY A 229 -14.71 9.96 8.12
N THR A 230 -13.40 9.83 8.30
CA THR A 230 -12.79 8.88 9.25
C THR A 230 -12.10 9.59 10.42
N GLU A 231 -11.80 8.86 11.48
CA GLU A 231 -11.04 9.39 12.61
C GLU A 231 -9.61 9.72 12.18
N ARG A 232 -9.13 10.90 12.60
CA ARG A 232 -7.79 11.36 12.28
C ARG A 232 -6.72 10.44 12.92
N PRO A 233 -5.76 9.92 12.13
CA PRO A 233 -4.69 9.10 12.66
C PRO A 233 -3.76 9.83 13.64
N THR A 234 -3.05 9.05 14.47
CA THR A 234 -1.98 9.53 15.37
C THR A 234 -0.59 9.53 14.71
N THR A 235 -0.50 9.00 13.48
CA THR A 235 0.73 8.93 12.67
C THR A 235 0.91 10.18 11.82
N SER A 236 2.14 10.45 11.37
CA SER A 236 2.47 11.59 10.49
C SER A 236 2.91 11.11 9.12
N ASN A 237 2.72 11.96 8.10
CA ASN A 237 3.20 11.71 6.74
C ASN A 237 4.37 12.62 6.38
N VAL A 238 4.21 13.94 6.50
CA VAL A 238 5.25 14.93 6.18
C VAL A 238 5.68 15.61 7.47
N ASN A 239 6.96 15.67 7.79
CA ASN A 239 7.49 16.38 8.95
C ASN A 239 8.36 17.53 8.46
N TYR A 240 8.23 18.69 9.10
CA TYR A 240 8.91 19.91 8.68
C TYR A 240 9.38 20.72 9.88
N ALA A 241 10.45 21.49 9.68
CA ALA A 241 10.89 22.56 10.55
C ALA A 241 10.56 23.93 9.96
N ALA A 242 10.82 25.00 10.71
CA ALA A 242 10.69 26.37 10.21
C ALA A 242 11.61 26.60 8.99
N GLY A 243 11.06 27.21 7.93
CA GLY A 243 11.75 27.51 6.68
C GLY A 243 11.86 26.34 5.70
N ASP A 244 11.42 25.14 6.07
CA ASP A 244 11.44 23.98 5.18
C ASP A 244 10.38 24.10 4.09
N SER A 245 10.70 23.59 2.89
CA SER A 245 9.76 23.30 1.81
C SER A 245 9.98 21.86 1.34
N VAL A 246 9.24 20.92 1.91
CA VAL A 246 9.54 19.48 1.81
C VAL A 246 8.34 18.68 1.31
N PRO A 247 8.54 17.78 0.34
CA PRO A 247 7.54 16.81 -0.09
C PRO A 247 7.70 15.46 0.64
N ASN A 248 6.61 14.70 0.71
CA ASN A 248 6.63 13.24 0.87
C ASN A 248 5.53 12.62 0.01
N LEU A 249 5.80 11.46 -0.60
CA LEU A 249 4.75 10.66 -1.25
C LEU A 249 3.84 10.05 -0.17
N VAL A 250 2.54 9.97 -0.46
CA VAL A 250 1.56 9.33 0.42
C VAL A 250 0.62 8.46 -0.41
N ILE A 251 0.26 7.30 0.14
CA ILE A 251 -0.85 6.48 -0.35
C ILE A 251 -1.95 6.55 0.70
N VAL A 252 -3.11 7.09 0.32
CA VAL A 252 -4.15 7.47 1.30
C VAL A 252 -5.50 6.95 0.83
N PRO A 253 -6.30 6.30 1.70
CA PRO A 253 -7.65 5.89 1.35
C PRO A 253 -8.51 7.12 1.03
N VAL A 254 -9.44 6.98 0.08
CA VAL A 254 -10.36 8.07 -0.28
C VAL A 254 -11.67 7.89 0.49
N GLY A 255 -12.15 8.96 1.12
CA GLY A 255 -13.44 8.92 1.83
C GLY A 255 -14.60 8.62 0.89
N LYS A 256 -15.72 8.09 1.42
CA LYS A 256 -16.92 7.75 0.60
C LYS A 256 -17.49 8.93 -0.18
N ASN A 257 -17.17 10.17 0.22
CA ASN A 257 -17.55 11.40 -0.49
C ASN A 257 -16.51 11.87 -1.53
N GLY A 258 -15.43 11.10 -1.74
CA GLY A 258 -14.39 11.36 -2.71
C GLY A 258 -13.28 12.30 -2.25
N TYR A 259 -13.15 12.57 -0.94
CA TYR A 259 -12.16 13.51 -0.40
C TYR A 259 -11.09 12.83 0.47
N VAL A 260 -9.94 13.48 0.55
CA VAL A 260 -8.85 13.23 1.51
C VAL A 260 -8.61 14.51 2.32
N ASN A 261 -8.29 14.37 3.61
CA ASN A 261 -7.94 15.47 4.49
C ASN A 261 -6.42 15.54 4.70
N LEU A 262 -5.87 16.75 4.65
CA LEU A 262 -4.49 17.07 4.98
C LEU A 262 -4.48 17.99 6.21
N TYR A 263 -4.14 17.43 7.36
CA TYR A 263 -4.12 18.14 8.64
C TYR A 263 -2.77 18.75 8.95
N ASN A 264 -2.74 20.04 9.24
CA ASN A 264 -1.58 20.78 9.73
C ASN A 264 -1.52 20.69 11.27
N SER A 265 -0.50 20.04 11.82
CA SER A 265 -0.28 20.02 13.27
C SER A 265 0.59 21.15 13.80
N GLY A 266 1.06 22.05 12.95
CA GLY A 266 1.90 23.16 13.35
C GLY A 266 1.11 24.22 14.13
N GLU A 267 1.81 24.94 14.99
CA GLU A 267 1.26 26.09 15.75
C GLU A 267 1.01 27.33 14.86
N GLN A 268 1.40 27.27 13.60
CA GLN A 268 1.25 28.35 12.62
C GLN A 268 0.68 27.80 11.32
N GLY A 269 0.12 28.71 10.51
CA GLY A 269 -0.37 28.37 9.18
C GLY A 269 0.76 27.93 8.24
N VAL A 270 0.47 26.96 7.38
CA VAL A 270 1.38 26.46 6.34
C VAL A 270 0.67 26.41 5.00
N ASP A 271 1.43 26.42 3.91
CA ASP A 271 0.88 26.15 2.60
C ASP A 271 1.03 24.67 2.25
N LEU A 272 -0.03 24.07 1.70
CA LEU A 272 -0.09 22.68 1.28
C LEU A 272 -0.35 22.59 -0.23
N ILE A 273 0.43 21.73 -0.88
CA ILE A 273 0.32 21.39 -2.29
C ILE A 273 0.16 19.88 -2.38
N ALA A 274 -0.78 19.40 -3.19
CA ALA A 274 -0.96 17.97 -3.43
C ALA A 274 -1.05 17.69 -4.93
N ASP A 275 -0.09 16.93 -5.43
CA ASP A 275 -0.03 16.48 -6.82
C ASP A 275 -0.33 14.97 -6.90
N VAL A 276 -1.28 14.55 -7.73
CA VAL A 276 -1.62 13.12 -7.93
C VAL A 276 -0.76 12.49 -9.02
N THR A 277 -0.30 11.26 -8.80
CA THR A 277 0.42 10.46 -9.82
C THR A 277 -0.23 9.10 -10.12
N GLY A 278 -1.30 8.76 -9.41
CA GLY A 278 -2.12 7.58 -9.65
C GLY A 278 -3.13 7.34 -8.56
N TYR A 279 -3.97 6.33 -8.76
CA TYR A 279 -5.03 5.94 -7.82
C TYR A 279 -5.25 4.43 -7.83
N PHE A 280 -5.88 3.92 -6.78
CA PHE A 280 -6.24 2.52 -6.65
C PHE A 280 -7.73 2.32 -6.85
N THR A 281 -8.11 1.38 -7.71
CA THR A 281 -9.50 1.06 -8.04
C THR A 281 -9.68 -0.45 -8.22
N ARG A 282 -10.92 -0.93 -8.25
CA ARG A 282 -11.28 -2.34 -8.45
C ARG A 282 -11.67 -2.67 -9.88
N THR A 283 -11.41 -1.75 -10.80
CA THR A 283 -11.70 -1.89 -12.23
C THR A 283 -10.45 -1.77 -13.10
N SER A 284 -9.27 -1.69 -12.46
CA SER A 284 -7.95 -1.72 -13.10
C SER A 284 -7.33 -3.11 -12.96
N ALA A 285 -6.33 -3.38 -13.78
CA ALA A 285 -5.60 -4.66 -13.83
C ALA A 285 -4.10 -4.52 -13.49
N ASN A 286 -3.62 -3.37 -13.00
CA ASN A 286 -2.18 -3.22 -12.67
C ASN A 286 -1.91 -3.49 -11.19
N GLY A 287 -1.70 -4.76 -10.85
CA GLY A 287 -1.15 -5.14 -9.56
C GLY A 287 0.29 -4.65 -9.35
N TYR A 288 0.84 -4.91 -8.18
CA TYR A 288 2.19 -4.53 -7.78
C TYR A 288 3.13 -5.74 -7.74
N THR A 289 4.38 -5.55 -8.16
CA THR A 289 5.46 -6.50 -7.94
C THR A 289 6.59 -5.79 -7.18
N PRO A 290 6.83 -6.16 -5.91
CA PRO A 290 7.99 -5.66 -5.19
C PRO A 290 9.28 -6.26 -5.75
N THR A 291 10.36 -5.50 -5.68
CA THR A 291 11.71 -5.96 -6.04
C THR A 291 12.69 -5.60 -4.94
N ASP A 292 13.83 -6.27 -4.92
CA ASP A 292 14.96 -5.78 -4.14
C ASP A 292 15.36 -4.38 -4.67
N PRO A 293 15.67 -3.42 -3.78
CA PRO A 293 16.11 -2.10 -4.18
C PRO A 293 17.30 -2.16 -5.14
N THR A 294 17.10 -1.70 -6.38
CA THR A 294 18.09 -1.79 -7.45
C THR A 294 18.42 -0.42 -7.99
N ARG A 295 19.70 -0.04 -8.01
CA ARG A 295 20.13 1.25 -8.56
C ARG A 295 20.07 1.25 -10.09
N PHE A 296 19.26 2.15 -10.63
CA PHE A 296 19.13 2.35 -12.07
C PHE A 296 20.00 3.49 -12.57
N VAL A 297 20.16 4.52 -11.76
CA VAL A 297 20.90 5.74 -12.09
C VAL A 297 21.83 6.12 -10.96
N ASP A 298 23.08 6.46 -11.32
CA ASP A 298 23.99 7.23 -10.49
C ASP A 298 24.80 8.17 -11.39
N THR A 299 24.46 9.46 -11.38
CA THR A 299 25.13 10.44 -12.24
C THR A 299 26.61 10.61 -11.90
N ARG A 300 27.02 10.32 -10.67
CA ARG A 300 28.42 10.42 -10.23
C ARG A 300 29.29 9.34 -10.87
N GLU A 301 28.69 8.18 -11.09
CA GLU A 301 29.38 7.00 -11.64
C GLU A 301 29.19 6.87 -13.16
N GLY A 302 28.15 7.51 -13.73
CA GLY A 302 27.73 7.32 -15.12
C GLY A 302 26.89 6.05 -15.31
N LEU A 303 26.20 5.61 -14.26
CA LEU A 303 25.29 4.47 -14.32
C LEU A 303 23.94 4.94 -14.87
N GLY A 304 23.45 4.30 -15.93
CA GLY A 304 22.12 4.54 -16.52
C GLY A 304 21.97 5.89 -17.23
N THR A 305 22.97 6.76 -17.18
CA THR A 305 23.02 8.08 -17.82
C THR A 305 24.49 8.53 -17.97
N SER A 306 24.73 9.66 -18.64
CA SER A 306 26.05 10.27 -18.74
C SER A 306 26.62 10.64 -17.37
N ARG A 307 27.92 10.43 -17.17
CA ARG A 307 28.62 10.82 -15.94
C ARG A 307 28.66 12.34 -15.82
N GLY A 308 28.33 12.86 -14.63
CA GLY A 308 28.42 14.26 -14.26
C GLY A 308 27.11 14.81 -13.71
N MET A 309 27.19 15.95 -13.02
CA MET A 309 26.03 16.61 -12.43
C MET A 309 25.04 17.03 -13.53
N VAL A 310 23.75 16.87 -13.26
CA VAL A 310 22.66 17.31 -14.14
C VAL A 310 22.59 18.83 -14.10
N PRO A 311 22.85 19.55 -15.21
CA PRO A 311 22.80 21.01 -15.20
C PRO A 311 21.41 21.54 -14.81
N GLY A 312 21.37 22.77 -14.32
CA GLY A 312 20.11 23.47 -14.08
C GLY A 312 19.27 23.53 -15.35
N ARG A 313 17.95 23.48 -15.17
CA ARG A 313 16.95 23.48 -16.26
C ARG A 313 17.11 22.35 -17.29
N SER A 314 17.92 21.34 -17.01
CA SER A 314 18.18 20.21 -17.91
C SER A 314 17.48 18.93 -17.45
N GLN A 315 17.40 17.94 -18.33
CA GLN A 315 16.76 16.66 -18.06
C GLN A 315 17.47 15.51 -18.78
N PHE A 316 17.24 14.29 -18.31
CA PHE A 316 17.71 13.06 -18.94
C PHE A 316 16.64 11.96 -18.84
N GLY A 317 16.67 11.04 -19.80
CA GLY A 317 15.78 9.88 -19.80
C GLY A 317 16.42 8.67 -19.13
N VAL A 318 15.60 7.85 -18.48
CA VAL A 318 16.00 6.60 -17.82
C VAL A 318 15.18 5.47 -18.41
N GLN A 319 15.84 4.45 -18.99
CA GLN A 319 15.16 3.24 -19.41
C GLN A 319 14.73 2.44 -18.19
N ILE A 320 13.42 2.22 -18.04
CA ILE A 320 12.83 1.49 -16.93
C ILE A 320 12.44 0.08 -17.36
N THR A 321 11.59 -0.04 -18.37
CA THR A 321 11.07 -1.36 -18.77
C THR A 321 12.05 -2.11 -19.66
N GLY A 322 11.97 -3.44 -19.62
CA GLY A 322 12.83 -4.33 -20.40
C GLY A 322 14.26 -4.42 -19.88
N THR A 323 14.53 -3.96 -18.66
CA THR A 323 15.87 -3.97 -18.05
C THR A 323 15.80 -4.22 -16.55
N ARG A 324 16.86 -4.83 -16.00
CA ARG A 324 17.08 -5.03 -14.55
C ARG A 324 15.85 -5.55 -13.79
N GLY A 325 15.15 -6.53 -14.36
CA GLY A 325 14.01 -7.21 -13.74
C GLY A 325 12.65 -6.52 -13.90
N VAL A 326 12.57 -5.34 -14.53
CA VAL A 326 11.29 -4.69 -14.82
C VAL A 326 10.79 -5.13 -16.20
N PRO A 327 9.58 -5.74 -16.32
CA PRO A 327 9.07 -6.25 -17.59
C PRO A 327 8.72 -5.13 -18.57
N ALA A 328 8.73 -5.44 -19.86
CA ALA A 328 8.34 -4.52 -20.94
C ALA A 328 6.90 -3.96 -20.76
N GLY A 329 6.02 -4.74 -20.15
CA GLY A 329 4.61 -4.42 -19.92
C GLY A 329 4.30 -3.49 -18.75
N ALA A 330 5.28 -3.17 -17.89
CA ALA A 330 5.03 -2.35 -16.71
C ALA A 330 4.52 -0.94 -17.08
N LYS A 331 3.47 -0.50 -16.37
CA LYS A 331 2.77 0.77 -16.62
C LYS A 331 3.22 1.88 -15.69
N ALA A 332 3.74 1.53 -14.51
CA ALA A 332 4.34 2.47 -13.57
C ALA A 332 5.46 1.80 -12.77
N VAL A 333 6.30 2.62 -12.17
CA VAL A 333 7.43 2.18 -11.35
C VAL A 333 7.45 2.93 -10.02
N ALA A 334 7.74 2.19 -8.95
CA ALA A 334 7.98 2.72 -7.61
C ALA A 334 9.49 2.89 -7.40
N LEU A 335 9.89 4.10 -7.00
CA LEU A 335 11.27 4.55 -6.97
C LEU A 335 11.59 5.21 -5.64
N ASN A 336 12.86 5.21 -5.26
CA ASN A 336 13.42 6.28 -4.45
C ASN A 336 14.33 7.17 -5.32
N VAL A 337 14.07 8.47 -5.29
CA VAL A 337 14.82 9.46 -6.07
C VAL A 337 15.59 10.35 -5.12
N THR A 338 16.91 10.37 -5.27
CA THR A 338 17.83 11.09 -4.38
C THR A 338 18.57 12.17 -5.14
N VAL A 339 18.62 13.37 -4.56
CA VAL A 339 19.54 14.44 -4.95
C VAL A 339 20.74 14.41 -4.02
N THR A 340 21.94 14.55 -4.58
CA THR A 340 23.17 14.75 -3.82
C THR A 340 24.07 15.79 -4.48
N ASN A 341 24.99 16.38 -3.72
CA ASN A 341 25.86 17.48 -4.15
C ASN A 341 25.17 18.67 -4.87
N PRO A 342 23.92 19.08 -4.56
CA PRO A 342 23.31 20.21 -5.27
C PRO A 342 24.09 21.50 -5.02
N ARG A 343 24.34 22.31 -6.07
CA ARG A 343 25.08 23.58 -5.94
C ARG A 343 24.23 24.77 -5.52
N GLY A 344 22.90 24.63 -5.57
CA GLY A 344 21.96 25.65 -5.16
C GLY A 344 20.60 25.03 -4.83
N ALA A 345 19.64 25.88 -4.47
CA ALA A 345 18.28 25.42 -4.22
C ALA A 345 17.55 25.06 -5.52
N GLY A 346 16.68 24.06 -5.43
CA GLY A 346 15.96 23.56 -6.59
C GLY A 346 15.01 22.43 -6.26
N HIS A 347 14.52 21.78 -7.32
CA HIS A 347 13.70 20.59 -7.21
C HIS A 347 13.97 19.63 -8.37
N LEU A 348 13.65 18.36 -8.18
CA LEU A 348 13.52 17.39 -9.26
C LEU A 348 12.05 17.20 -9.64
N THR A 349 11.79 17.06 -10.93
CA THR A 349 10.51 16.57 -11.47
C THR A 349 10.77 15.25 -12.18
N VAL A 350 9.97 14.23 -11.88
CA VAL A 350 10.02 12.91 -12.51
C VAL A 350 8.69 12.65 -13.22
N PHE A 351 8.74 12.30 -14.49
CA PHE A 351 7.54 12.17 -15.33
C PHE A 351 7.73 11.15 -16.46
N PRO A 352 6.65 10.69 -17.10
CA PRO A 352 6.73 9.66 -18.15
C PRO A 352 7.48 10.16 -19.39
N GLY A 353 8.24 9.26 -20.04
CA GLY A 353 8.84 9.49 -21.36
C GLY A 353 7.79 9.90 -22.41
N GLY A 354 8.17 10.80 -23.31
CA GLY A 354 7.29 11.29 -24.38
C GLY A 354 6.25 12.33 -23.96
N GLN A 355 6.23 12.77 -22.70
CA GLN A 355 5.36 13.86 -22.24
C GLN A 355 6.13 15.17 -21.96
N ALA A 356 5.40 16.29 -21.97
CA ALA A 356 5.95 17.57 -21.50
C ALA A 356 6.15 17.53 -19.98
N ALA A 357 7.20 18.19 -19.51
CA ALA A 357 7.50 18.22 -18.09
C ALA A 357 6.37 18.93 -17.31
N PRO A 358 5.75 18.27 -16.32
CA PRO A 358 4.67 18.86 -15.55
C PRO A 358 5.18 19.98 -14.63
N ASN A 359 4.26 20.80 -14.11
CA ASN A 359 4.54 21.81 -13.10
C ASN A 359 4.50 21.23 -11.66
N THR A 360 4.97 20.00 -11.49
CA THR A 360 5.02 19.30 -10.21
C THR A 360 6.48 19.10 -9.79
N SER A 361 6.71 18.91 -8.49
CA SER A 361 8.03 18.64 -7.91
C SER A 361 7.97 17.37 -7.09
N ASN A 362 8.93 16.47 -7.24
CA ASN A 362 9.03 15.24 -6.45
C ASN A 362 10.02 15.38 -5.29
N VAL A 363 11.15 16.06 -5.50
CA VAL A 363 12.19 16.24 -4.46
C VAL A 363 12.52 17.72 -4.41
N ASN A 364 12.47 18.35 -3.24
CA ASN A 364 12.87 19.74 -3.04
C ASN A 364 14.16 19.76 -2.21
N PHE A 365 15.12 20.61 -2.60
CA PHE A 365 16.45 20.63 -1.99
C PHE A 365 17.04 22.03 -1.94
N THR A 366 18.01 22.19 -1.03
CA THR A 366 18.91 23.34 -0.92
C THR A 366 20.35 22.93 -1.23
N GLY A 367 21.23 23.91 -1.45
CA GLY A 367 22.64 23.64 -1.75
C GLY A 367 23.34 22.81 -0.66
N GLY A 368 24.14 21.82 -1.06
CA GLY A 368 24.85 20.91 -0.16
C GLY A 368 24.01 19.82 0.51
N GLN A 369 22.70 19.80 0.29
CA GLN A 369 21.80 18.81 0.88
C GLN A 369 21.82 17.49 0.12
N THR A 370 21.87 16.36 0.84
CA THR A 370 21.48 15.05 0.28
C THR A 370 20.11 14.69 0.84
N ILE A 371 19.12 14.53 -0.04
CA ILE A 371 17.72 14.25 0.33
C ILE A 371 17.08 13.34 -0.71
N ALA A 372 16.17 12.49 -0.27
CA ALA A 372 15.39 11.63 -1.14
C ALA A 372 13.90 11.77 -0.88
N ASN A 373 13.10 11.36 -1.88
CA ASN A 373 11.68 11.13 -1.74
C ASN A 373 11.29 9.90 -2.56
N SER A 374 10.29 9.17 -2.07
CA SER A 374 9.62 8.12 -2.82
C SER A 374 8.86 8.70 -4.00
N VAL A 375 8.84 7.98 -5.12
CA VAL A 375 8.16 8.40 -6.35
C VAL A 375 7.48 7.19 -6.98
N ILE A 376 6.17 7.27 -7.19
CA ILE A 376 5.46 6.40 -8.13
C ILE A 376 5.16 7.23 -9.38
N VAL A 377 5.66 6.79 -10.53
CA VAL A 377 5.54 7.49 -11.80
C VAL A 377 5.10 6.54 -12.92
N PRO A 378 4.19 6.95 -13.82
CA PRO A 378 3.90 6.18 -15.02
C PRO A 378 5.14 6.05 -15.92
N VAL A 379 5.25 4.94 -16.63
CA VAL A 379 6.29 4.74 -17.63
C VAL A 379 5.76 5.17 -19.00
N GLY A 380 6.57 5.90 -19.77
CA GLY A 380 6.24 6.30 -21.13
C GLY A 380 6.09 5.10 -22.07
N ALA A 381 5.45 5.29 -23.22
CA ALA A 381 5.28 4.23 -24.23
C ALA A 381 6.62 3.70 -24.78
N ASP A 382 7.70 4.49 -24.65
CA ASP A 382 9.07 4.11 -24.97
C ASP A 382 9.79 3.33 -23.84
N GLY A 383 9.08 3.02 -22.75
CA GLY A 383 9.62 2.33 -21.59
C GLY A 383 10.46 3.21 -20.66
N LYS A 384 10.41 4.54 -20.84
CA LYS A 384 11.26 5.48 -20.09
C LYS A 384 10.49 6.35 -19.12
N ILE A 385 11.23 6.86 -18.15
CA ILE A 385 10.89 8.06 -17.39
C ILE A 385 11.89 9.16 -17.72
N ILE A 386 11.52 10.40 -17.45
CA ILE A 386 12.41 11.57 -17.52
C ILE A 386 12.61 12.11 -16.12
N VAL A 387 13.86 12.44 -15.79
CA VAL A 387 14.21 13.19 -14.59
C VAL A 387 14.73 14.56 -15.00
N ARG A 388 14.06 15.62 -14.53
CA ARG A 388 14.43 17.02 -14.79
C ARG A 388 14.95 17.69 -13.52
N ASN A 389 16.11 18.34 -13.62
CA ASN A 389 16.55 19.32 -12.63
C ASN A 389 15.84 20.66 -12.91
N GLY A 390 14.84 20.97 -12.09
CA GLY A 390 14.09 22.21 -12.17
C GLY A 390 14.82 23.41 -11.57
N GLY A 391 15.94 23.21 -10.87
CA GLY A 391 16.78 24.27 -10.33
C GLY A 391 17.58 25.01 -11.40
N TRP A 392 18.24 26.10 -10.99
CA TRP A 392 19.18 26.85 -11.84
C TRP A 392 20.60 26.28 -11.78
N ASP A 393 20.93 25.65 -10.66
CA ASP A 393 22.25 25.12 -10.37
C ASP A 393 22.31 23.60 -10.56
N PRO A 394 23.48 23.04 -10.90
CA PRO A 394 23.63 21.61 -11.13
C PRO A 394 23.50 20.78 -9.83
N ALA A 395 23.08 19.53 -9.97
CA ALA A 395 23.01 18.54 -8.89
C ALA A 395 23.29 17.12 -9.39
N ASP A 396 23.79 16.23 -8.54
CA ASP A 396 23.84 14.80 -8.83
C ASP A 396 22.50 14.13 -8.47
N VAL A 397 22.16 13.08 -9.22
CA VAL A 397 20.90 12.34 -9.09
C VAL A 397 21.16 10.85 -9.01
N ILE A 398 20.47 10.19 -8.10
CA ILE A 398 20.43 8.73 -7.95
C ILE A 398 18.97 8.28 -8.03
N VAL A 399 18.73 7.18 -8.73
CA VAL A 399 17.41 6.56 -8.85
C VAL A 399 17.53 5.08 -8.50
N ASP A 400 16.85 4.68 -7.43
CA ASP A 400 16.74 3.29 -7.01
C ASP A 400 15.29 2.81 -7.27
N VAL A 401 15.11 1.65 -7.91
CA VAL A 401 13.79 1.02 -8.16
C VAL A 401 13.49 0.03 -7.05
N VAL A 402 12.28 0.09 -6.48
CA VAL A 402 11.83 -0.81 -5.39
C VAL A 402 10.63 -1.69 -5.77
N GLY A 403 10.04 -1.45 -6.94
CA GLY A 403 8.99 -2.29 -7.51
C GLY A 403 8.32 -1.65 -8.70
N TYR A 404 7.36 -2.34 -9.31
CA TYR A 404 6.64 -1.87 -10.49
C TYR A 404 5.18 -2.31 -10.48
N TYR A 405 4.37 -1.68 -11.32
CA TYR A 405 2.97 -2.02 -11.54
C TYR A 405 2.74 -2.49 -12.96
N SER A 406 2.14 -3.65 -13.15
CA SER A 406 1.89 -4.23 -14.48
C SER A 406 0.62 -5.08 -14.51
N PRO A 407 0.03 -5.32 -15.70
CA PRO A 407 -1.08 -6.25 -15.88
C PRO A 407 -0.79 -7.68 -15.38
N GLU A 408 0.47 -8.08 -15.40
CA GLU A 408 0.91 -9.42 -14.99
C GLU A 408 1.24 -9.51 -13.49
N SER A 409 1.26 -8.38 -12.78
CA SER A 409 1.51 -8.31 -11.35
C SER A 409 0.24 -8.69 -10.58
N VAL A 410 0.37 -9.59 -9.61
CA VAL A 410 -0.80 -10.18 -8.91
C VAL A 410 -1.11 -9.56 -7.55
N SER A 411 -0.21 -8.75 -6.98
CA SER A 411 -0.46 -8.17 -5.65
C SER A 411 -1.35 -6.94 -5.71
N ALA A 412 -2.50 -7.00 -5.06
CA ALA A 412 -3.41 -5.87 -4.91
C ALA A 412 -3.18 -5.13 -3.59
N TYR A 413 -3.43 -3.82 -3.59
CA TYR A 413 -3.28 -2.96 -2.43
C TYR A 413 -4.50 -3.01 -1.52
N ILE A 414 -4.28 -3.34 -0.24
CA ILE A 414 -5.25 -3.22 0.84
C ILE A 414 -4.85 -2.02 1.69
N PRO A 415 -5.65 -0.93 1.72
CA PRO A 415 -5.41 0.16 2.64
C PRO A 415 -5.64 -0.29 4.09
N VAL A 416 -4.79 0.15 5.01
CA VAL A 416 -5.07 0.01 6.45
C VAL A 416 -5.29 1.38 7.08
N ARG A 417 -6.03 1.42 8.19
CA ARG A 417 -6.00 2.60 9.05
C ARG A 417 -4.56 2.76 9.55
N PRO A 418 -3.92 3.94 9.40
CA PRO A 418 -2.54 4.07 9.78
C PRO A 418 -2.29 3.71 11.26
N VAL A 419 -1.29 2.87 11.51
CA VAL A 419 -0.92 2.40 12.85
C VAL A 419 0.59 2.50 13.05
N ARG A 420 1.01 2.77 14.29
CA ARG A 420 2.43 2.77 14.65
C ARG A 420 2.88 1.37 14.99
N ASP A 421 3.86 0.86 14.25
CA ASP A 421 4.45 -0.46 14.47
C ASP A 421 5.67 -0.36 15.40
N LEU A 422 6.50 0.67 15.19
CA LEU A 422 7.70 0.91 15.98
C LEU A 422 7.89 2.39 16.31
N ASP A 423 8.34 2.67 17.54
CA ASP A 423 8.92 3.95 17.94
C ASP A 423 10.13 3.69 18.85
N THR A 424 11.35 3.83 18.35
CA THR A 424 12.55 3.55 19.17
C THR A 424 12.79 4.56 20.28
N ARG A 425 12.06 5.68 20.28
CA ARG A 425 12.08 6.67 21.37
C ARG A 425 11.27 6.21 22.57
N ASN A 426 10.37 5.25 22.38
CA ASN A 426 9.49 4.76 23.43
C ASN A 426 10.08 3.49 24.07
N PRO A 427 10.74 3.58 25.24
CA PRO A 427 11.37 2.42 25.88
C PRO A 427 10.38 1.34 26.34
N SER A 428 9.08 1.67 26.46
CA SER A 428 8.04 0.68 26.77
C SER A 428 7.68 -0.20 25.57
N GLN A 429 7.86 0.31 24.34
CA GLN A 429 7.65 -0.43 23.10
C GLN A 429 8.97 -1.05 22.60
N TRP A 430 10.09 -0.35 22.80
CA TRP A 430 11.40 -0.74 22.30
C TRP A 430 12.50 -0.47 23.34
N PRO A 431 12.86 -1.46 24.17
CA PRO A 431 13.82 -1.26 25.25
C PRO A 431 15.28 -1.11 24.76
N SER A 432 15.58 -1.50 23.52
CA SER A 432 16.96 -1.44 22.96
C SER A 432 17.40 -0.02 22.58
N GLY A 433 16.48 0.96 22.60
CA GLY A 433 16.75 2.36 22.31
C GLY A 433 17.09 2.66 20.83
N PRO A 434 17.77 3.78 20.54
CA PRO A 434 18.01 4.23 19.18
C PRO A 434 18.82 3.23 18.33
N LEU A 435 18.57 3.22 17.01
CA LEU A 435 19.34 2.44 16.04
C LEU A 435 20.81 2.86 16.08
N LYS A 436 21.69 1.87 16.27
CA LYS A 436 23.14 2.08 16.37
C LYS A 436 23.77 2.36 15.00
N PRO A 437 24.95 3.02 14.96
CA PRO A 437 25.66 3.33 13.71
C PRO A 437 26.00 2.05 12.95
N TYR A 438 25.75 2.03 11.65
CA TYR A 438 26.07 0.90 10.75
C TYR A 438 25.48 -0.45 11.20
N ARG A 439 24.34 -0.42 11.90
CA ARG A 439 23.56 -1.59 12.33
C ARG A 439 22.19 -1.60 11.69
N TYR A 440 21.49 -2.70 11.88
CA TYR A 440 20.13 -2.89 11.43
C TYR A 440 19.24 -3.39 12.55
N ILE A 441 17.94 -3.19 12.38
CA ILE A 441 16.88 -3.93 13.09
C ILE A 441 16.02 -4.60 12.02
N TYR A 442 15.32 -5.67 12.40
CA TYR A 442 14.39 -6.35 11.49
C TYR A 442 12.97 -6.36 12.08
N SER A 443 11.97 -6.39 11.20
CA SER A 443 10.56 -6.35 11.55
C SER A 443 9.80 -7.46 10.84
N THR A 444 9.00 -8.24 11.57
CA THR A 444 8.28 -9.41 11.04
C THR A 444 6.84 -9.05 10.65
N PHE A 445 6.60 -8.71 9.39
CA PHE A 445 5.27 -8.34 8.90
C PHE A 445 4.46 -9.52 8.36
N GLY A 446 5.11 -10.65 8.09
CA GLY A 446 4.49 -11.87 7.64
C GLY A 446 5.25 -13.10 8.11
N GLU A 447 4.93 -14.22 7.48
CA GLU A 447 5.62 -15.50 7.65
C GLU A 447 6.23 -15.92 6.32
N GLU A 448 7.01 -17.00 6.32
CA GLU A 448 7.50 -17.58 5.09
C GLU A 448 6.35 -17.83 4.11
N ASN A 449 6.55 -17.44 2.85
CA ASN A 449 5.58 -17.61 1.77
C ASN A 449 4.21 -16.93 2.02
N SER A 450 4.17 -15.91 2.88
CA SER A 450 2.98 -15.08 3.09
C SER A 450 2.37 -14.61 1.77
N THR A 451 1.06 -14.44 1.79
CA THR A 451 0.29 -13.85 0.69
C THR A 451 0.60 -12.37 0.55
N ALA A 452 0.97 -11.72 1.65
CA ALA A 452 1.49 -10.37 1.65
C ALA A 452 2.88 -10.35 1.02
N THR A 453 3.05 -9.49 0.04
CA THR A 453 4.31 -9.37 -0.72
C THR A 453 5.08 -8.11 -0.39
N ALA A 454 4.40 -7.05 0.06
CA ALA A 454 5.05 -5.80 0.43
C ALA A 454 4.23 -4.96 1.41
N MET A 455 4.90 -4.18 2.24
CA MET A 455 4.27 -3.22 3.15
C MET A 455 4.38 -1.81 2.59
N VAL A 456 3.35 -1.00 2.81
CA VAL A 456 3.41 0.45 2.62
C VAL A 456 3.60 1.11 3.97
N LEU A 457 4.77 1.68 4.17
CA LEU A 457 5.21 2.28 5.43
C LEU A 457 5.44 3.78 5.24
N ASN A 458 5.34 4.55 6.32
CA ASN A 458 6.07 5.80 6.44
C ASN A 458 7.15 5.60 7.50
N THR A 459 8.41 5.62 7.08
CA THR A 459 9.54 5.52 8.00
C THR A 459 10.04 6.91 8.31
N THR A 460 10.14 7.26 9.59
CA THR A 460 10.66 8.56 10.04
C THR A 460 11.90 8.37 10.86
N VAL A 461 12.99 9.02 10.44
CA VAL A 461 14.22 9.09 11.23
C VAL A 461 14.28 10.43 11.96
N THR A 462 14.62 10.40 13.25
CA THR A 462 14.72 11.59 14.11
C THR A 462 15.87 11.46 15.11
N ASN A 463 16.14 12.51 15.88
CA ASN A 463 17.28 12.59 16.82
C ASN A 463 18.62 12.23 16.15
N THR A 464 18.80 12.70 14.92
CA THR A 464 19.93 12.36 14.06
C THR A 464 21.22 13.03 14.55
N GLY A 465 22.17 12.27 15.09
CA GLY A 465 23.45 12.81 15.58
C GLY A 465 24.45 13.23 14.49
N GLY A 466 24.24 12.77 13.25
CA GLY A 466 25.12 12.99 12.11
C GLY A 466 24.36 12.84 10.80
N ALA A 467 24.98 13.19 9.67
CA ALA A 467 24.41 12.92 8.35
C ALA A 467 24.45 11.42 8.04
N GLY A 468 23.48 10.95 7.26
CA GLY A 468 23.41 9.56 6.83
C GLY A 468 22.11 9.24 6.11
N HIS A 469 21.85 7.96 5.95
CA HIS A 469 20.64 7.47 5.31
C HIS A 469 20.15 6.16 5.93
N LEU A 470 18.87 5.88 5.73
CA LEU A 470 18.23 4.61 6.04
C LEU A 470 18.23 3.80 4.76
N THR A 471 18.52 2.52 4.86
CA THR A 471 18.26 1.55 3.79
C THR A 471 17.23 0.56 4.29
N VAL A 472 16.21 0.28 3.48
CA VAL A 472 15.16 -0.70 3.80
C VAL A 472 15.15 -1.77 2.72
N ALA A 473 15.18 -3.04 3.12
CA ALA A 473 15.29 -4.18 2.22
C ALA A 473 14.64 -5.44 2.82
N PRO A 474 14.24 -6.43 2.00
CA PRO A 474 13.80 -7.71 2.54
C PRO A 474 14.94 -8.47 3.20
N ASP A 475 14.64 -9.20 4.26
CA ASP A 475 15.61 -10.03 4.98
C ASP A 475 15.77 -11.40 4.30
N PRO A 476 17.01 -11.86 4.03
CA PRO A 476 17.27 -13.17 3.45
C PRO A 476 16.97 -14.34 4.40
N ASN A 477 16.81 -14.09 5.69
CA ASN A 477 16.58 -15.11 6.72
C ASN A 477 15.11 -15.23 7.11
N ALA A 478 14.73 -16.44 7.47
CA ALA A 478 13.48 -16.73 8.13
C ALA A 478 13.53 -16.49 9.64
N LEU A 479 12.36 -16.31 10.26
CA LEU A 479 12.26 -16.05 11.69
C LEU A 479 12.88 -17.16 12.55
N TRP A 480 12.67 -18.42 12.19
CA TRP A 480 13.23 -19.56 12.92
C TRP A 480 14.76 -19.59 12.88
N GLN A 481 15.40 -18.98 11.87
CA GLN A 481 16.86 -18.88 11.82
C GLN A 481 17.39 -17.88 12.85
N TYR A 482 16.66 -16.80 13.12
CA TYR A 482 16.97 -15.88 14.21
C TYR A 482 16.78 -16.55 15.56
N GLU A 483 15.65 -17.24 15.76
CA GLU A 483 15.34 -17.98 17.00
C GLU A 483 16.41 -19.03 17.32
N ASN A 484 16.88 -19.76 16.29
CA ASN A 484 17.92 -20.78 16.42
C ASN A 484 19.35 -20.24 16.33
N LYS A 485 19.56 -18.92 16.17
CA LYS A 485 20.87 -18.28 16.00
C LYS A 485 21.70 -18.86 14.84
N THR A 486 21.03 -19.24 13.76
CA THR A 486 21.62 -19.75 12.51
C THR A 486 21.49 -18.76 11.35
N HIS A 487 20.91 -17.58 11.60
CA HIS A 487 20.79 -16.51 10.62
C HIS A 487 22.16 -16.05 10.10
N THR A 488 22.21 -15.67 8.83
CA THR A 488 23.35 -14.97 8.23
C THR A 488 23.09 -13.48 8.31
N PRO A 489 24.02 -12.66 8.83
CA PRO A 489 23.83 -11.21 8.88
C PRO A 489 23.48 -10.65 7.49
N PRO A 490 22.37 -9.91 7.36
CA PRO A 490 21.93 -9.36 6.09
C PRO A 490 22.87 -8.26 5.61
N VAL A 491 23.07 -8.19 4.29
CA VAL A 491 23.91 -7.18 3.65
C VAL A 491 23.02 -6.07 3.13
N ALA A 492 23.25 -4.84 3.62
CA ALA A 492 22.52 -3.68 3.13
C ALA A 492 22.75 -3.46 1.63
N PRO A 493 21.69 -3.35 0.80
CA PRO A 493 21.85 -3.00 -0.60
C PRO A 493 22.42 -1.58 -0.76
N ASN A 494 23.05 -1.31 -1.90
CA ASN A 494 23.51 0.03 -2.27
C ASN A 494 22.32 0.89 -2.75
N SER A 495 21.39 1.16 -1.84
CA SER A 495 20.23 2.02 -2.06
C SER A 495 20.04 2.89 -0.84
N SER A 496 19.55 4.11 -1.05
CA SER A 496 19.06 4.93 0.06
C SER A 496 17.55 4.93 0.02
N THR A 497 16.90 4.80 1.17
CA THR A 497 15.45 4.92 1.32
C THR A 497 15.10 6.35 1.75
N LEU A 498 15.81 6.92 2.71
CA LEU A 498 15.68 8.33 3.06
C LEU A 498 17.03 8.86 3.57
N ASN A 499 17.30 10.14 3.34
CA ASN A 499 18.59 10.77 3.64
C ASN A 499 18.39 11.97 4.57
N TRP A 500 19.32 12.19 5.50
CA TRP A 500 19.24 13.28 6.48
C TRP A 500 20.60 13.93 6.74
N THR A 501 20.52 15.13 7.31
CA THR A 501 21.62 15.80 8.01
C THR A 501 21.37 15.78 9.52
N ALA A 502 22.38 16.10 10.31
CA ALA A 502 22.26 16.11 11.77
C ALA A 502 21.15 17.05 12.26
N GLY A 503 20.42 16.61 13.28
CA GLY A 503 19.33 17.36 13.93
C GLY A 503 18.02 17.41 13.13
N LYS A 504 17.93 16.77 11.97
CA LYS A 504 16.71 16.74 11.16
C LYS A 504 15.83 15.54 11.50
N THR A 505 14.52 15.74 11.40
CA THR A 505 13.49 14.71 11.36
C THR A 505 13.04 14.55 9.91
N VAL A 506 13.19 13.36 9.34
CA VAL A 506 12.92 13.11 7.92
C VAL A 506 12.04 11.87 7.76
N PRO A 507 10.83 12.02 7.23
CA PRO A 507 9.99 10.89 6.82
C PRO A 507 10.20 10.55 5.34
N ASN A 508 9.91 9.31 4.97
CA ASN A 508 9.68 8.92 3.58
C ASN A 508 8.70 7.74 3.50
N LEU A 509 7.87 7.72 2.45
CA LEU A 509 7.10 6.53 2.10
C LEU A 509 8.03 5.40 1.66
N VAL A 510 7.78 4.20 2.17
CA VAL A 510 8.53 2.99 1.79
C VAL A 510 7.56 1.93 1.32
N GLN A 511 7.76 1.43 0.10
CA GLN A 511 7.17 0.18 -0.37
C GLN A 511 8.20 -0.92 -0.12
N ALA A 512 8.11 -1.55 1.05
CA ALA A 512 9.08 -2.53 1.51
C ALA A 512 8.69 -3.93 1.05
N SER A 513 9.50 -4.54 0.19
CA SER A 513 9.38 -5.96 -0.16
C SER A 513 9.47 -6.80 1.12
N LEU A 514 8.58 -7.79 1.26
CA LEU A 514 8.64 -8.77 2.35
C LEU A 514 9.56 -9.96 2.05
N GLY A 515 10.08 -10.04 0.83
CA GLY A 515 10.88 -11.18 0.37
C GLY A 515 10.12 -12.50 0.51
N ALA A 516 10.88 -13.60 0.62
CA ALA A 516 10.29 -14.92 0.84
C ALA A 516 9.89 -15.16 2.31
N ASN A 517 10.42 -14.35 3.24
CA ASN A 517 10.41 -14.65 4.67
C ASN A 517 9.40 -13.82 5.49
N GLY A 518 8.81 -12.78 4.89
CA GLY A 518 7.89 -11.90 5.62
C GLY A 518 8.59 -10.88 6.52
N ILE A 519 9.89 -10.64 6.31
CA ILE A 519 10.74 -9.85 7.21
C ILE A 519 11.42 -8.71 6.43
N VAL A 520 11.47 -7.54 7.04
CA VAL A 520 12.08 -6.32 6.50
C VAL A 520 13.17 -5.82 7.42
N ASP A 521 14.34 -5.53 6.84
CA ASP A 521 15.48 -4.92 7.52
C ASP A 521 15.50 -3.40 7.37
N PHE A 522 15.90 -2.71 8.44
CA PHE A 522 16.08 -1.27 8.51
C PHE A 522 17.51 -0.93 8.93
N PHE A 523 18.36 -0.58 7.98
CA PHE A 523 19.78 -0.31 8.20
C PHE A 523 20.04 1.17 8.45
N ASN A 524 20.64 1.52 9.59
CA ASN A 524 21.21 2.85 9.83
C ASN A 524 22.58 2.95 9.17
N ARG A 525 22.69 3.75 8.10
CA ARG A 525 23.94 3.98 7.36
C ARG A 525 24.65 5.28 7.74
N SER A 526 24.45 5.72 8.99
CA SER A 526 25.16 6.87 9.56
C SER A 526 26.21 6.44 10.60
N GLY A 527 27.13 7.36 10.90
CA GLY A 527 28.12 7.21 11.99
C GLY A 527 27.57 7.56 13.37
N SER A 528 26.26 7.70 13.55
CA SER A 528 25.64 8.15 14.80
C SER A 528 24.39 7.34 15.14
N ASN A 529 24.02 7.35 16.42
CA ASN A 529 22.71 6.84 16.83
C ASN A 529 21.61 7.67 16.18
N THR A 530 20.50 7.02 15.85
CA THR A 530 19.32 7.70 15.35
C THR A 530 18.06 6.97 15.79
N ASP A 531 16.97 7.70 16.01
CA ASP A 531 15.68 7.08 16.28
C ASP A 531 14.93 6.80 14.98
N LEU A 532 14.18 5.70 14.98
CA LEU A 532 13.33 5.26 13.89
C LEU A 532 11.90 5.10 14.39
N VAL A 533 10.97 5.64 13.60
CA VAL A 533 9.53 5.42 13.74
C VAL A 533 9.04 4.74 12.48
N ILE A 534 8.27 3.67 12.63
CA ILE A 534 7.65 2.94 11.53
C ILE A 534 6.14 3.00 11.72
N ASP A 535 5.48 3.67 10.79
CA ASP A 535 4.02 3.73 10.71
C ASP A 535 3.56 2.94 9.47
N ILE A 536 2.57 2.06 9.59
CA ILE A 536 2.03 1.23 8.51
C ILE A 536 0.80 1.90 7.92
N PHE A 537 0.71 1.99 6.58
CA PHE A 537 -0.37 2.63 5.83
C PHE A 537 -1.14 1.68 4.90
N GLY A 538 -0.53 0.55 4.55
CA GLY A 538 -1.20 -0.47 3.76
C GLY A 538 -0.31 -1.67 3.49
N VAL A 539 -0.85 -2.62 2.75
CA VAL A 539 -0.17 -3.86 2.39
C VAL A 539 -0.53 -4.25 0.96
N TYR A 540 0.43 -4.81 0.24
CA TYR A 540 0.22 -5.48 -1.04
C TYR A 540 0.14 -6.97 -0.82
N ASP A 541 -0.91 -7.60 -1.33
CA ASP A 541 -1.23 -9.00 -1.09
C ASP A 541 -1.71 -9.69 -2.37
N ARG A 542 -1.23 -10.92 -2.61
CA ARG A 542 -1.32 -11.63 -3.90
C ARG A 542 -2.59 -12.48 -4.09
N HIS A 543 -3.41 -12.62 -3.05
CA HIS A 543 -4.60 -13.48 -3.04
C HIS A 543 -5.82 -12.70 -2.64
#